data_AF-A0A352TT54-F1
#
_entry.id   AF-A0A352TT54-F1
#
_cell.length_a   1.000
_cell.length_b   1.000
_cell.length_c   1.000
_cell.angle_alpha   90.00
_cell.angle_beta   90.00
_cell.angle_gamma   90.00
#
_symmetry.space_group_name_H-M   'P 1'
#
loop_
_entity.id
_entity.type
_entity.pdbx_description
1 polymer ?
#
loop_
_entity_poly.entity_id
_entity_poly.type
_entity_poly.pdbx_seq_one_letter_code
_entity_poly.pdbx_strand_id
1 'polypeptide(L)'
;MWNLNDLYHGFDDNYENDIKKLEQMTSDFKSLVSKKDTMIPVQFLEAYVSFEEKMTKHVRTLYAYASLRYSSNVNDPEPLQYMARLDRILKSTTKENVMFTRYLKT
;
A
#
# COMPACT_ATOMS: atom_id res chain seq x y z
N MET A 1 9.99 -7.58 -24.89
CA MET A 1 10.05 -7.63 -23.40
C MET A 1 9.76 -6.25 -22.87
N TRP A 2 8.89 -6.12 -21.88
CA TRP A 2 8.66 -4.84 -21.19
C TRP A 2 9.91 -4.47 -20.39
N ASN A 3 10.35 -3.21 -20.46
CA ASN A 3 11.48 -2.73 -19.67
C ASN A 3 10.99 -2.38 -18.25
N LEU A 4 11.20 -3.27 -17.29
CA LEU A 4 10.80 -3.04 -15.90
C LEU A 4 11.76 -2.14 -15.12
N ASN A 5 12.92 -1.81 -15.72
CA ASN A 5 13.95 -0.98 -15.08
C ASN A 5 13.48 0.45 -14.80
N ASP A 6 12.42 0.92 -15.47
CA ASP A 6 11.80 2.22 -15.17
C ASP A 6 11.04 2.19 -13.83
N LEU A 7 10.71 1.00 -13.32
CA LEU A 7 10.12 0.79 -12.00
C LEU A 7 11.18 0.39 -10.97
N TYR A 8 11.84 -0.76 -11.19
CA TYR A 8 12.88 -1.30 -10.33
C TYR A 8 13.86 -2.16 -11.13
N HIS A 9 15.10 -2.27 -10.67
CA HIS A 9 16.12 -3.13 -11.28
C HIS A 9 16.13 -4.57 -10.74
N GLY A 10 15.27 -4.85 -9.76
CA GLY A 10 15.22 -6.10 -9.02
C GLY A 10 14.33 -5.95 -7.80
N PHE A 11 14.24 -7.00 -6.99
CA PHE A 11 13.82 -6.86 -5.60
C PHE A 11 15.01 -6.38 -4.76
N ASP A 12 15.55 -5.23 -5.14
CA ASP A 12 16.75 -4.63 -4.58
C ASP A 12 16.43 -3.73 -3.38
N ASP A 13 17.43 -3.00 -2.89
CA ASP A 13 17.26 -2.06 -1.77
C ASP A 13 16.21 -0.98 -2.06
N ASN A 14 16.01 -0.56 -3.32
CA ASN A 14 14.99 0.43 -3.64
C ASN A 14 13.59 -0.16 -3.46
N TYR A 15 13.38 -1.39 -3.95
CA TYR A 15 12.11 -2.10 -3.75
C TYR A 15 11.85 -2.33 -2.25
N GLU A 16 12.86 -2.79 -1.50
CA GLU A 16 12.75 -3.00 -0.06
C GLU A 16 12.48 -1.70 0.72
N ASN A 17 13.10 -0.59 0.32
CA ASN A 17 12.83 0.71 0.93
C ASN A 17 11.40 1.18 0.66
N ASP A 18 10.87 0.92 -0.52
CA ASP A 18 9.47 1.22 -0.84
C ASP A 18 8.50 0.29 -0.09
N ILE A 19 8.85 -0.96 0.22
CA ILE A 19 8.07 -1.79 1.16
C ILE A 19 8.10 -1.19 2.57
N LYS A 20 9.26 -0.78 3.08
CA LYS A 20 9.35 -0.13 4.42
C LYS A 20 8.53 1.16 4.47
N LYS A 21 8.54 1.93 3.38
CA LYS A 21 7.68 3.11 3.24
C LYS A 21 6.20 2.72 3.28
N LEU A 22 5.79 1.63 2.63
CA LEU A 22 4.43 1.11 2.74
C LEU A 22 4.08 0.73 4.18
N GLU A 23 4.98 0.05 4.90
CA GLU A 23 4.80 -0.29 6.32
C GLU A 23 4.58 0.98 7.17
N GLN A 24 5.41 2.01 6.97
CA GLN A 24 5.22 3.31 7.62
C GLN A 24 3.88 3.94 7.26
N MET A 25 3.50 3.95 5.98
CA MET A 25 2.20 4.46 5.53
C MET A 25 1.04 3.71 6.23
N THR A 26 1.10 2.39 6.38
CA THR A 26 0.05 1.68 7.14
C THR A 26 -0.03 2.09 8.60
N SER A 27 1.09 2.47 9.22
CA SER A 27 1.13 3.01 10.58
C SER A 27 0.49 4.41 10.64
N ASP A 28 0.85 5.27 9.69
CA ASP A 28 0.31 6.63 9.58
C ASP A 28 -1.20 6.61 9.31
N PHE A 29 -1.67 5.70 8.47
CA PHE A 29 -3.08 5.46 8.22
C PHE A 29 -3.85 5.13 9.51
N LYS A 30 -3.30 4.22 10.32
CA LYS A 30 -3.87 3.85 11.63
C LYS A 30 -3.93 5.05 12.57
N SER A 31 -2.89 5.87 12.57
CA SER A 31 -2.85 7.11 13.35
C SER A 31 -3.86 8.16 12.87
N LEU A 32 -4.10 8.25 11.56
CA LEU A 32 -5.11 9.16 11.00
C LEU A 32 -6.52 8.72 11.42
N VAL A 33 -6.85 7.44 11.22
CA VAL A 33 -8.19 6.91 11.54
C VAL A 33 -8.50 6.97 13.04
N SER A 34 -7.50 6.85 13.92
CA SER A 34 -7.71 6.98 15.37
C SER A 34 -8.06 8.41 15.81
N LYS A 35 -7.78 9.43 14.98
CA LYS A 35 -8.10 10.85 15.23
C LYS A 35 -9.44 11.29 14.63
N LYS A 36 -10.21 10.37 14.05
CA LYS A 36 -11.48 10.69 13.36
C LYS A 36 -12.49 11.46 14.23
N ASP A 37 -12.50 11.23 15.54
CA ASP A 37 -13.45 11.84 16.47
C ASP A 37 -12.93 13.19 17.05
N THR A 38 -11.66 13.52 16.81
CA THR A 38 -11.02 14.76 17.29
C THR A 38 -10.76 15.78 16.18
N MET A 39 -10.85 15.38 14.92
CA MET A 39 -10.70 16.24 13.75
C MET A 39 -12.04 16.82 13.28
N ILE A 40 -11.99 17.99 12.65
CA ILE A 40 -13.14 18.54 11.92
C ILE A 40 -13.47 17.57 10.77
N PRO A 41 -14.75 17.17 10.57
CA PRO A 41 -15.11 16.14 9.59
C PRO A 41 -14.56 16.38 8.18
N VAL A 42 -14.67 17.60 7.67
CA VAL A 42 -14.14 17.95 6.32
C VAL A 42 -12.63 17.74 6.24
N GLN A 43 -11.88 18.21 7.26
CA GLN A 43 -10.42 18.05 7.30
C GLN A 43 -10.00 16.59 7.43
N PHE A 44 -10.76 15.79 8.19
CA PHE A 44 -10.52 14.36 8.29
C PHE A 44 -10.72 13.65 6.95
N LEU A 45 -11.82 13.96 6.24
CA LEU A 45 -12.11 13.38 4.92
C LEU A 45 -11.07 13.77 3.88
N GLU A 46 -10.68 15.05 3.81
CA GLU A 46 -9.62 15.52 2.91
C GLU A 46 -8.29 14.83 3.18
N ALA A 47 -7.91 14.70 4.46
CA ALA A 47 -6.70 13.99 4.86
C ALA A 47 -6.76 12.51 4.49
N TYR A 48 -7.91 11.85 4.70
CA TYR A 48 -8.12 10.45 4.36
C TYR A 48 -7.98 10.22 2.85
N VAL A 49 -8.70 10.99 2.02
CA VAL A 49 -8.66 10.85 0.56
C VAL A 49 -7.26 11.10 0.03
N SER A 50 -6.61 12.19 0.47
CA SER A 50 -5.23 12.51 0.07
C SER A 50 -4.24 11.41 0.46
N PHE A 51 -4.47 10.76 1.60
CA PHE A 51 -3.66 9.64 2.06
C PHE A 51 -3.89 8.39 1.21
N GLU A 52 -5.17 8.06 0.93
CA GLU A 52 -5.56 6.91 0.13
C GLU A 52 -4.99 6.99 -1.29
N GLU A 53 -5.07 8.14 -1.95
CA GLU A 53 -4.47 8.34 -3.28
C GLU A 53 -2.96 8.05 -3.30
N LYS A 54 -2.23 8.57 -2.31
CA LYS A 54 -0.79 8.36 -2.17
C LYS A 54 -0.46 6.89 -1.92
N MET A 55 -1.18 6.25 -1.00
CA MET A 55 -0.98 4.84 -0.66
C MET A 55 -1.33 3.93 -1.84
N THR A 56 -2.45 4.18 -2.51
CA THR A 56 -2.89 3.41 -3.68
C THR A 56 -1.89 3.50 -4.83
N LYS A 57 -1.33 4.69 -5.11
CA LYS A 57 -0.26 4.84 -6.13
C LYS A 57 0.97 4.01 -5.76
N HIS A 58 1.40 4.07 -4.50
CA HIS A 58 2.58 3.37 -4.00
C HIS A 58 2.41 1.85 -4.07
N VAL A 59 1.29 1.34 -3.54
CA VAL A 59 0.93 -0.09 -3.55
C VAL A 59 0.82 -0.63 -4.97
N ARG A 60 0.13 0.09 -5.87
CA ARG A 60 -0.01 -0.33 -7.27
C ARG A 60 1.34 -0.48 -7.96
N THR A 61 2.29 0.39 -7.66
CA THR A 61 3.64 0.34 -8.23
C THR A 61 4.39 -0.92 -7.79
N LEU A 62 4.37 -1.23 -6.49
CA LEU A 62 4.97 -2.45 -5.93
C LEU A 62 4.35 -3.72 -6.52
N TYR A 63 3.01 -3.83 -6.51
CA TYR A 63 2.30 -4.99 -7.08
C TYR A 63 2.52 -5.13 -8.59
N ALA A 64 2.50 -4.03 -9.34
CA ALA A 64 2.70 -4.07 -10.78
C ALA A 64 4.07 -4.65 -11.11
N TYR A 65 5.13 -4.19 -10.43
CA TYR A 65 6.47 -4.73 -10.64
C TYR A 65 6.55 -6.24 -10.33
N ALA A 66 6.10 -6.66 -9.14
CA ALA A 66 6.14 -8.07 -8.76
C ALA A 66 5.29 -8.94 -9.72
N SER A 67 4.09 -8.50 -10.08
CA SER A 67 3.23 -9.23 -11.02
C SER A 67 3.87 -9.34 -12.41
N LEU A 68 4.46 -8.27 -12.93
CA LEU A 68 5.11 -8.28 -14.25
C LEU A 68 6.37 -9.16 -14.24
N ARG A 69 7.11 -9.17 -13.12
CA ARG A 69 8.26 -10.06 -12.93
C ARG A 69 7.83 -11.52 -12.92
N TYR A 70 6.76 -11.86 -12.21
CA TYR A 70 6.18 -13.20 -12.22
C TYR A 70 5.68 -13.61 -13.61
N SER A 71 4.98 -12.72 -14.32
CA SER A 71 4.51 -12.99 -15.69
C SER A 71 5.65 -13.20 -16.67
N SER A 72 6.83 -12.61 -16.42
CA SER A 72 8.03 -12.79 -17.25
C SER A 72 8.73 -14.14 -16.99
N ASN A 73 8.63 -14.68 -15.78
CA ASN A 73 9.14 -16.00 -15.42
C ASN A 73 8.30 -16.64 -14.30
N VAL A 74 7.29 -17.45 -14.68
CA VAL A 74 6.36 -18.07 -13.72
C VAL A 74 6.99 -19.17 -12.87
N ASN A 75 8.19 -19.64 -13.23
CA ASN A 75 8.94 -20.61 -12.42
C ASN A 75 9.75 -19.93 -11.30
N ASP A 76 9.84 -18.60 -11.32
CA ASP A 76 10.47 -17.82 -10.25
C ASP A 76 9.46 -17.59 -9.12
N PRO A 77 9.68 -18.16 -7.92
CA PRO A 77 8.76 -18.00 -6.80
C PRO A 77 8.95 -16.66 -6.05
N GLU A 78 10.07 -15.96 -6.25
CA GLU A 78 10.42 -14.75 -5.51
C GLU A 78 9.35 -13.65 -5.61
N PRO A 79 8.79 -13.32 -6.80
CA PRO A 79 7.72 -12.32 -6.91
C PRO A 79 6.47 -12.65 -6.09
N LEU A 80 6.10 -13.93 -6.00
CA LEU A 80 4.94 -14.36 -5.22
C LEU A 80 5.16 -14.16 -3.72
N GLN A 81 6.40 -14.35 -3.23
CA GLN A 81 6.75 -14.08 -1.84
C GLN A 81 6.59 -12.59 -1.51
N TYR A 82 7.02 -11.72 -2.42
CA TYR A 82 6.84 -10.28 -2.29
C TYR A 82 5.36 -9.86 -2.32
N MET A 83 4.57 -10.38 -3.26
CA MET A 83 3.11 -10.14 -3.28
C MET A 83 2.44 -10.59 -1.98
N ALA A 84 2.81 -11.75 -1.45
CA ALA A 84 2.28 -12.24 -0.17
C ALA A 84 2.69 -11.35 1.02
N ARG A 85 3.88 -10.75 0.98
CA ARG A 85 4.32 -9.76 1.98
C ARG A 85 3.49 -8.48 1.89
N LEU A 86 3.25 -7.96 0.68
CA LEU A 86 2.38 -6.80 0.46
C LEU A 86 0.95 -7.07 0.98
N ASP A 87 0.39 -8.24 0.68
CA ASP A 87 -0.93 -8.65 1.17
C ASP A 87 -0.99 -8.61 2.70
N ARG A 88 0.06 -9.08 3.38
CA ARG A 88 0.13 -9.10 4.84
C ARG A 88 0.16 -7.68 5.43
N ILE A 89 0.95 -6.79 4.81
CA ILE A 89 1.04 -5.38 5.23
C ILE A 89 -0.33 -4.71 5.09
N LEU A 90 -0.99 -4.88 3.95
CA LEU A 90 -2.31 -4.29 3.69
C LEU A 90 -3.42 -4.87 4.58
N LYS A 91 -3.42 -6.18 4.82
CA LYS A 91 -4.37 -6.82 5.75
C LYS A 91 -4.32 -6.20 7.14
N SER A 92 -3.17 -5.67 7.55
CA SER A 92 -3.02 -5.01 8.85
C SER A 92 -3.85 -3.75 9.03
N THR A 93 -4.42 -3.17 7.97
CA THR A 93 -5.28 -1.96 8.01
C THR A 93 -6.78 -2.26 7.92
N THR A 94 -7.17 -3.55 7.91
CA THR A 94 -8.57 -3.98 7.75
C THR A 94 -9.51 -3.35 8.78
N LYS A 95 -9.05 -3.29 10.05
CA LYS A 95 -9.84 -2.72 11.16
C LYS A 95 -10.16 -1.25 10.90
N GLU A 96 -9.17 -0.49 10.46
CA GLU A 96 -9.26 0.95 10.19
C GLU A 96 -10.14 1.23 8.97
N ASN A 97 -10.07 0.41 7.93
CA ASN A 97 -10.97 0.48 6.78
C ASN A 97 -12.44 0.25 7.18
N VAL A 98 -12.69 -0.72 8.07
CA VAL A 98 -14.03 -0.95 8.63
C VAL A 98 -14.49 0.25 9.46
N MET A 99 -13.61 0.85 10.26
CA MET A 99 -13.93 2.05 11.04
C MET A 99 -14.32 3.24 10.14
N PHE A 100 -13.57 3.48 9.07
CA PHE A 100 -13.87 4.52 8.10
C PHE A 100 -15.20 4.25 7.36
N THR A 101 -15.44 3.01 6.95
CA THR A 101 -16.70 2.62 6.29
C THR A 101 -17.92 2.88 7.19
N ARG A 102 -17.79 2.68 8.51
CA ARG A 102 -18.83 3.00 9.49
C ARG A 102 -18.99 4.51 9.66
N TYR A 103 -17.89 5.25 9.68
CA TYR A 103 -17.91 6.72 9.77
C TYR A 103 -18.72 7.35 8.64
N LEU A 104 -18.56 6.91 7.40
CA LEU A 104 -19.32 7.41 6.24
C LEU A 104 -20.82 7.09 6.27
N LYS A 105 -21.25 6.14 7.09
CA LYS A 105 -22.66 5.75 7.24
C LYS A 105 -23.38 6.52 8.35
N THR A 106 -22.64 7.32 9.11
CA THR A 106 -23.15 8.15 10.20
C THR A 106 -23.57 9.50 9.64
#